data_AF-A0A556AXW1-F1
#
_entry.id   AF-A0A556AXW1-F1
#
_cell.length_a   1.000
_cell.length_b   1.000
_cell.length_c   1.000
_cell.angle_alpha   90.00
_cell.angle_beta   90.00
_cell.angle_gamma   90.00
#
_symmetry.space_group_name_H-M   'P 1'
#
loop_
_entity.id
_entity.type
_entity.pdbx_description
1 polymer ?
#
loop_
_entity_poly.entity_id
_entity_poly.type
_entity_poly.pdbx_seq_one_letter_code
_entity_poly.pdbx_strand_id
1 'polypeptide(L)'
;MKHEVLSKSGDKQAVWIEVPKAQWDIHFFERPFQQVGFPRLLFRYTVYQKRVTNISVFAVKEDMALEEGMKLYQFPYSNVHPSGSVCTGRVVIPEFR
;
A
#
# COMPACT_ATOMS: atom_id res chain seq x y z
N MET A 1 -7.17 9.74 -4.83
CA MET A 1 -6.96 8.34 -4.40
C MET A 1 -7.96 7.49 -5.14
N LYS A 2 -7.49 6.52 -5.93
CA LYS A 2 -8.35 5.65 -6.74
C LYS A 2 -8.41 4.28 -6.07
N HIS A 3 -9.62 3.75 -5.86
CA HIS A 3 -9.86 2.43 -5.28
C HIS A 3 -10.35 1.49 -6.36
N GLU A 4 -9.69 0.36 -6.55
CA GLU A 4 -10.09 -0.66 -7.51
C GLU A 4 -10.05 -2.06 -6.89
N VAL A 5 -11.14 -2.81 -7.04
CA VAL A 5 -11.18 -4.22 -6.69
C VAL A 5 -10.78 -5.01 -7.92
N LEU A 6 -9.52 -5.45 -7.99
CA LEU A 6 -8.96 -6.07 -9.19
C LEU A 6 -9.20 -7.58 -9.27
N SER A 7 -9.54 -8.26 -8.16
CA SER A 7 -9.91 -9.67 -8.22
C SER A 7 -10.79 -10.13 -7.07
N LYS A 8 -11.71 -11.04 -7.38
CA LYS A 8 -12.54 -11.80 -6.42
C LYS A 8 -12.34 -13.28 -6.69
N SER A 9 -11.95 -14.04 -5.66
CA SER A 9 -11.84 -15.50 -5.71
C SER A 9 -12.49 -16.08 -4.46
N GLY A 10 -13.70 -16.62 -4.60
CA GLY A 10 -14.56 -16.95 -3.46
C GLY A 10 -14.74 -15.75 -2.53
N ASP A 11 -14.49 -15.95 -1.24
CA ASP A 11 -14.59 -14.91 -0.20
C ASP A 11 -13.36 -13.98 -0.12
N LYS A 12 -12.31 -14.22 -0.92
CA LYS A 12 -11.10 -13.39 -0.97
C LYS A 12 -11.26 -12.31 -2.03
N GLN A 13 -11.08 -11.06 -1.62
CA GLN A 13 -11.08 -9.91 -2.53
C GLN A 13 -9.74 -9.17 -2.42
N ALA A 14 -9.06 -8.98 -3.54
CA ALA A 14 -7.86 -8.13 -3.58
C ALA A 14 -8.28 -6.70 -3.91
N VAL A 15 -8.03 -5.80 -2.97
CA VAL A 15 -8.26 -4.36 -3.16
C VAL A 15 -6.92 -3.70 -3.43
N TRP A 16 -6.90 -2.89 -4.46
CA TRP A 16 -5.75 -2.10 -4.86
C TRP A 16 -6.10 -0.62 -4.76
N ILE A 17 -5.14 0.13 -4.24
CA ILE A 17 -5.29 1.56 -4.03
C ILE A 17 -4.09 2.25 -4.64
N GLU A 18 -4.39 3.12 -5.60
CA GLU A 18 -3.40 4.01 -6.16
C GLU A 18 -3.39 5.33 -5.39
N VAL A 19 -2.20 5.68 -4.91
CA VAL A 19 -1.92 6.97 -4.31
C VAL A 19 -0.98 7.73 -5.25
N PRO A 20 -1.42 8.88 -5.81
CA PRO A 20 -0.60 9.66 -6.73
C PRO A 20 0.62 10.22 -6.00
N LYS A 21 1.64 10.60 -6.78
CA LYS A 21 2.79 11.35 -6.25
C LYS A 21 2.30 12.59 -5.49
N ALA A 22 2.92 12.87 -4.36
CA ALA A 22 2.54 14.00 -3.53
C ALA A 22 3.70 14.41 -2.62
N GLN A 23 3.59 15.61 -2.05
CA GLN A 23 4.42 16.00 -0.90
C GLN A 23 3.58 15.90 0.37
N TRP A 24 4.15 15.27 1.40
CA TRP A 24 3.50 15.12 2.70
C TRP A 24 4.39 15.60 3.83
N ASP A 25 3.75 16.14 4.85
CA ASP A 25 4.41 16.38 6.13
C ASP A 25 4.37 15.06 6.92
N ILE A 26 5.55 14.61 7.36
CA ILE A 26 5.70 13.33 8.05
C ILE A 26 6.43 13.52 9.39
N HIS A 27 6.21 12.58 10.29
CA HIS A 27 6.99 12.46 11.52
C HIS A 27 7.80 11.18 11.45
N PHE A 28 9.11 11.30 11.62
CA PHE A 28 9.99 10.16 11.81
C PHE A 28 10.51 10.20 13.24
N PHE A 29 9.97 9.31 14.08
CA PHE A 29 10.07 9.42 15.54
C PHE A 29 9.61 10.82 16.01
N GLU A 30 10.46 11.54 16.73
CA GLU A 30 10.15 12.87 17.27
C GLU A 30 10.47 14.01 16.29
N ARG A 31 11.03 13.69 15.11
CA ARG A 31 11.46 14.69 14.14
C ARG A 31 10.40 14.91 13.06
N PRO A 32 9.79 16.11 12.97
CA PRO A 32 8.94 16.45 11.83
C PRO A 32 9.79 16.73 10.59
N PHE A 33 9.29 16.31 9.44
CA PHE A 33 9.80 16.67 8.13
C PHE A 33 8.63 17.22 7.30
N GLN A 34 8.83 18.39 6.70
CA GLN A 34 7.81 19.03 5.89
C GLN A 34 8.06 18.79 4.41
N GLN A 35 6.98 18.73 3.63
CA GLN A 35 7.02 18.67 2.17
C GLN A 35 7.89 17.52 1.61
N VAL A 36 7.92 16.38 2.29
CA VAL A 36 8.68 15.21 1.85
C VAL A 36 8.04 14.65 0.58
N GLY A 37 8.84 14.48 -0.47
CA GLY A 37 8.37 13.91 -1.72
C GLY A 37 8.09 12.41 -1.59
N PHE A 38 6.87 12.00 -1.89
CA PHE A 38 6.45 10.61 -2.02
C PHE A 38 6.24 10.28 -3.49
N PRO A 39 6.81 9.17 -3.99
CA PRO A 39 6.53 8.70 -5.34
C PRO A 39 5.08 8.25 -5.44
N ARG A 40 4.63 7.93 -6.65
CA ARG A 40 3.37 7.21 -6.86
C ARG A 40 3.44 5.85 -6.14
N LEU A 41 2.46 5.59 -5.28
CA LEU A 41 2.38 4.37 -4.48
C LEU A 41 1.20 3.50 -4.91
N LEU A 42 1.41 2.19 -4.81
CA LEU A 42 0.39 1.18 -5.00
C LEU A 42 0.28 0.35 -3.73
N PHE A 43 -0.86 0.47 -3.05
CA PHE A 43 -1.21 -0.36 -1.91
C PHE A 43 -2.08 -1.51 -2.35
N ARG A 44 -1.90 -2.65 -1.69
CA ARG A 44 -2.74 -3.83 -1.85
C ARG A 44 -3.10 -4.37 -0.49
N TYR A 45 -4.33 -4.83 -0.33
CA TYR A 45 -4.69 -5.71 0.76
C TYR A 45 -5.72 -6.75 0.31
N THR A 46 -5.83 -7.83 1.07
CA THR A 46 -6.84 -8.85 0.87
C THR A 46 -7.92 -8.70 1.92
N VAL A 47 -9.17 -8.58 1.49
CA VAL A 47 -10.34 -8.77 2.35
C VAL A 47 -10.72 -10.24 2.31
N TYR A 48 -10.77 -10.88 3.47
CA TYR A 48 -11.22 -12.26 3.63
C TYR A 48 -12.02 -12.39 4.92
N GLN A 49 -13.24 -12.92 4.83
CA GLN A 49 -14.13 -13.09 6.00
C GLN A 49 -14.22 -11.83 6.88
N LYS A 50 -14.45 -10.66 6.25
CA LYS A 50 -14.52 -9.32 6.88
C LYS A 50 -13.22 -8.80 7.50
N ARG A 51 -12.09 -9.49 7.30
CA ARG A 51 -10.78 -9.09 7.82
C ARG A 51 -9.86 -8.62 6.71
N VAL A 52 -9.08 -7.58 7.01
CA VAL A 52 -7.94 -7.14 6.18
C VAL A 52 -6.75 -8.04 6.49
N THR A 53 -6.12 -8.57 5.45
CA THR A 53 -4.91 -9.39 5.51
C THR A 53 -3.98 -9.04 4.35
N ASN A 54 -2.74 -9.55 4.36
CA ASN A 54 -1.78 -9.46 3.25
C ASN A 54 -1.59 -8.03 2.72
N ILE A 55 -1.34 -7.08 3.62
CA ILE A 55 -1.08 -5.70 3.23
C ILE A 55 0.28 -5.62 2.55
N SER A 56 0.34 -4.91 1.42
CA SER A 56 1.57 -4.66 0.69
C SER A 56 1.59 -3.23 0.15
N VAL A 57 2.78 -2.65 0.03
CA VAL A 57 3.00 -1.33 -0.56
C VAL A 57 4.20 -1.35 -1.49
N PHE A 58 4.05 -0.69 -2.63
CA PHE A 58 5.08 -0.58 -3.65
C PHE A 58 5.14 0.84 -4.20
N ALA A 59 6.33 1.27 -4.61
CA ALA A 59 6.50 2.43 -5.46
C ALA A 59 6.40 2.02 -6.93
N VAL A 60 5.81 2.90 -7.74
CA VAL A 60 5.65 2.74 -9.19
C VAL A 60 6.17 3.99 -9.88
N LYS A 61 6.74 3.86 -11.07
CA LYS A 61 7.12 5.04 -11.86
C LYS A 61 5.87 5.81 -12.29
N GLU A 62 5.99 7.13 -12.33
CA GLU A 62 4.85 8.03 -12.54
C GLU A 62 4.18 7.82 -13.90
N ASP A 63 4.99 7.65 -14.95
CA ASP A 63 4.51 7.63 -16.34
C ASP A 63 4.13 6.22 -16.84
N MET A 64 4.10 5.20 -15.98
CA MET A 64 3.74 3.84 -16.38
C MET A 64 2.25 3.56 -16.16
N ALA A 65 1.58 2.94 -17.13
CA ALA A 65 0.27 2.37 -16.90
C ALA A 65 0.35 1.24 -15.84
N LEU A 66 -0.70 1.08 -15.04
CA LEU A 66 -0.80 -0.07 -14.14
C LEU A 66 -1.20 -1.28 -14.97
N GLU A 67 -0.26 -2.20 -15.15
CA GLU A 67 -0.44 -3.40 -15.96
C GLU A 67 0.03 -4.64 -15.19
N GLU A 68 -0.54 -5.79 -15.53
CA GLU A 68 -0.10 -7.06 -14.95
C GLU A 68 1.36 -7.34 -15.34
N GLY A 69 2.16 -7.81 -14.39
CA GLY A 69 3.58 -8.09 -14.61
C GLY A 69 4.49 -6.85 -14.62
N MET A 70 3.96 -5.64 -14.41
CA MET A 70 4.79 -4.44 -14.31
C MET A 70 5.81 -4.53 -13.17
N LYS A 71 6.94 -3.83 -13.33
CA LYS A 71 7.98 -3.77 -12.30
C LYS A 71 7.53 -2.92 -11.11
N LEU A 72 7.54 -3.53 -9.93
CA LEU A 72 7.29 -2.88 -8.65
C LEU A 72 8.61 -2.59 -7.94
N TYR A 73 8.65 -1.48 -7.19
CA TYR A 73 9.82 -1.07 -6.41
C TYR A 73 9.49 -1.10 -4.92
N GLN A 74 10.44 -1.54 -4.10
CA GLN A 74 10.28 -1.50 -2.65
C GLN A 74 10.19 -0.05 -2.18
N PHE A 75 9.16 0.27 -1.40
CA PHE A 75 9.06 1.56 -0.73
C PHE A 75 9.80 1.50 0.62
N PRO A 76 10.67 2.47 0.97
CA PRO A 76 11.65 2.33 2.04
C PRO A 76 11.07 2.62 3.44
N TYR A 77 9.85 2.17 3.73
CA TYR A 77 9.36 2.16 5.11
C TYR A 77 10.04 1.05 5.90
N SER A 78 10.36 1.35 7.17
CA SER A 78 11.07 0.44 8.07
C SER A 78 10.31 -0.87 8.32
N ASN A 79 8.99 -0.86 8.20
CA ASN A 79 8.13 -2.02 8.37
C ASN A 79 7.75 -2.70 7.04
N VAL A 80 8.44 -2.39 5.93
CA VAL A 80 8.19 -2.99 4.62
C VAL A 80 9.33 -3.94 4.24
N HIS A 81 9.01 -5.23 4.14
CA HIS A 81 9.95 -6.26 3.72
C HIS A 81 10.30 -6.11 2.22
N PRO A 82 11.45 -6.63 1.72
CA PRO A 82 11.78 -6.62 0.29
C PRO A 82 10.72 -7.18 -0.66
N SER A 83 9.81 -8.02 -0.15
CA SER A 83 8.64 -8.51 -0.90
C SER A 83 7.50 -7.49 -1.03
N GLY A 84 7.63 -6.30 -0.45
CA GLY A 84 6.59 -5.27 -0.33
C GLY A 84 5.57 -5.54 0.78
N SER A 85 5.66 -6.68 1.47
CA SER A 85 4.78 -7.02 2.59
C SER A 85 4.98 -6.04 3.76
N VAL A 86 3.87 -5.52 4.28
CA VAL A 86 3.85 -4.61 5.42
C VAL A 86 3.71 -5.41 6.71
N CYS A 87 4.67 -5.24 7.61
CA CYS A 87 4.53 -5.71 8.99
C CYS A 87 3.66 -4.71 9.77
N THR A 88 2.51 -5.19 10.28
CA THR A 88 1.60 -4.40 11.12
C THR A 88 1.88 -4.57 12.62
N GLY A 89 2.92 -5.33 12.99
CA GLY A 89 3.25 -5.62 14.38
C GLY A 89 2.04 -6.24 15.11
N ARG A 90 1.67 -5.65 16.25
CA ARG A 90 0.50 -6.06 17.06
C ARG A 90 -0.75 -5.22 16.79
N VAL A 91 -0.77 -4.43 15.72
CA VAL A 91 -1.94 -3.61 15.38
C VAL A 91 -3.09 -4.53 14.99
N VAL A 92 -4.19 -4.44 15.74
CA VAL A 92 -5.46 -5.10 15.41
C VAL A 92 -6.15 -4.26 14.34
N ILE A 93 -6.28 -4.82 13.14
CA ILE A 93 -6.95 -4.15 12.02
C ILE A 93 -8.47 -4.32 12.20
N PRO A 94 -9.29 -3.27 12.07
CA PRO A 94 -10.73 -3.36 12.25
C PRO A 94 -11.38 -4.33 11.26
N GLU A 95 -12.46 -4.99 11.71
CA GLU A 95 -13.34 -5.79 10.84
C GLU A 95 -14.29 -4.85 10.08
N PHE A 96 -14.50 -5.12 8.79
CA PHE A 96 -15.48 -4.38 8.01
C PHE A 96 -16.90 -4.81 8.43
N ARG A 97 -17.76 -3.83 8.70
CA ARG A 97 -19.20 -4.05 8.94
C ARG A 97 -19.96 -4.05 7.63
#